data_AF-A0A1H1RWF8-F1
#
_entry.id   AF-A0A1H1RWF8-F1
#
_cell.length_a   1.000
_cell.length_b   1.000
_cell.length_c   1.000
_cell.angle_alpha   90.00
_cell.angle_beta   90.00
_cell.angle_gamma   90.00
#
_symmetry.space_group_name_H-M   'P 1'
#
loop_
_entity.id
_entity.type
_entity.pdbx_description
1 polymer ?
#
loop_
_entity_poly.entity_id
_entity_poly.type
_entity_poly.pdbx_seq_one_letter_code
_entity_poly.pdbx_strand_id
1 'polypeptide(L)'
;MTSGQNQGGVSHKEAQKMCVATVEVCVAPIGARKAFADRQNSFCAFLRPKWIGLVALGLVTANFASAQRIEFSWPTPNKAWEQGRDYEAWVQPTVSGEPESGLFGCVRRGGGQFHEGLDIRATSRDRHGEPTDPITAAMDGVVRYVNASPGNSNYGRYIVLEHPDLTPAVYTLYAHLAKVEPGLRPGLVVTRGQVIATMGRSEGSTAIPKERAHLHFEIGLVMTHDFASWYGTKKFGSANEHGLYNGMNLMGFDPNDFLREWRRRRVDNFQEYLDKLRSVVRVRVATSRTPDFITRYPSLLRKPLPLGLVAGWEVECNSTGLPFAWTPLTAAELAGQRDGTARIVSVDAALLRATRCRSLAKATSGGGYTPGTDLSTMLQQVFGLR
;
A
#
# COMPACT_ATOMS: atom_id res chain seq x y z
N MET A 1 13.54 9.61 -57.37
CA MET A 1 13.45 8.85 -58.63
C MET A 1 13.95 7.43 -58.38
N THR A 2 13.63 6.47 -59.26
CA THR A 2 14.08 5.05 -59.26
C THR A 2 13.96 4.28 -57.92
N SER A 3 12.96 3.44 -57.64
CA SER A 3 12.42 2.23 -58.33
C SER A 3 13.16 0.93 -58.00
N GLY A 4 12.44 -0.07 -57.48
CA GLY A 4 12.91 -1.46 -57.31
C GLY A 4 11.82 -2.35 -56.69
N GLN A 5 11.26 -3.26 -57.48
CA GLN A 5 10.26 -4.26 -57.04
C GLN A 5 10.80 -5.68 -57.26
N ASN A 6 10.51 -6.58 -56.32
CA ASN A 6 10.04 -7.99 -56.50
C ASN A 6 9.97 -8.64 -55.10
N GLN A 7 8.95 -9.40 -54.68
CA GLN A 7 8.13 -10.49 -55.27
C GLN A 7 8.81 -11.88 -55.30
N GLY A 8 8.14 -12.89 -54.71
CA GLY A 8 8.30 -14.32 -55.07
C GLY A 8 8.38 -15.34 -53.90
N GLY A 9 7.55 -16.41 -53.95
CA GLY A 9 7.70 -17.68 -53.19
C GLY A 9 7.26 -17.66 -51.71
N VAL A 10 6.24 -18.36 -51.17
CA VAL A 10 5.36 -19.52 -51.51
C VAL A 10 5.77 -20.90 -50.93
N SER A 11 5.08 -21.27 -49.84
CA SER A 11 4.55 -22.60 -49.42
C SER A 11 5.42 -23.88 -49.41
N HIS A 12 5.48 -24.51 -48.24
CA HIS A 12 5.32 -25.96 -47.99
C HIS A 12 4.84 -26.14 -46.52
N LYS A 13 3.88 -26.98 -46.05
CA LYS A 13 3.34 -28.32 -46.40
C LYS A 13 4.41 -29.43 -46.36
N GLU A 14 4.31 -30.53 -45.60
CA GLU A 14 3.32 -31.06 -44.61
C GLU A 14 4.06 -32.20 -43.80
N ALA A 15 3.52 -33.09 -42.94
CA ALA A 15 2.18 -33.50 -42.47
C ALA A 15 2.27 -34.45 -41.24
N GLN A 16 1.15 -34.60 -40.48
CA GLN A 16 0.77 -35.82 -39.71
C GLN A 16 1.65 -36.21 -38.46
N LYS A 17 1.23 -37.07 -37.50
CA LYS A 17 -0.05 -37.79 -37.25
C LYS A 17 -0.31 -38.10 -35.76
N MET A 18 -1.55 -38.51 -35.51
CA MET A 18 -2.16 -39.13 -34.32
C MET A 18 -1.28 -40.09 -33.48
N CYS A 19 -1.62 -40.20 -32.19
CA CYS A 19 -1.84 -41.51 -31.58
C CYS A 19 -3.07 -41.44 -30.64
N VAL A 20 -3.83 -42.54 -30.54
CA VAL A 20 -5.07 -42.66 -29.74
C VAL A 20 -4.98 -43.95 -28.93
N ALA A 21 -5.38 -43.90 -27.64
CA ALA A 21 -5.53 -45.10 -26.81
C ALA A 21 -6.64 -44.92 -25.77
N THR A 22 -7.71 -45.69 -25.91
CA THR A 22 -8.78 -45.86 -24.92
C THR A 22 -8.97 -47.35 -24.63
N VAL A 23 -8.71 -47.77 -23.39
CA VAL A 23 -9.07 -49.06 -22.77
C VAL A 23 -9.28 -48.69 -21.29
N GLU A 24 -10.46 -48.72 -20.68
CA GLU A 24 -11.50 -49.75 -20.52
C GLU A 24 -11.30 -50.64 -19.26
N VAL A 25 -12.17 -50.38 -18.28
CA VAL A 25 -12.81 -51.26 -17.26
C VAL A 25 -12.02 -52.44 -16.62
N CYS A 26 -12.05 -52.46 -15.28
CA CYS A 26 -12.12 -53.70 -14.47
C CYS A 26 -13.10 -53.50 -13.28
N VAL A 27 -13.77 -54.56 -12.83
CA VAL A 27 -15.01 -54.49 -12.00
C VAL A 27 -15.13 -55.64 -10.98
N ALA A 28 -15.80 -55.35 -9.85
CA ALA A 28 -16.35 -56.30 -8.84
C ALA A 28 -15.34 -57.11 -8.01
N PRO A 29 -15.77 -57.86 -6.95
CA PRO A 29 -17.07 -57.88 -6.24
C PRO A 29 -16.97 -57.30 -4.80
N ILE A 30 -18.02 -56.82 -4.12
CA ILE A 30 -19.25 -57.47 -3.61
C ILE A 30 -18.97 -58.61 -2.60
N GLY A 31 -19.29 -58.36 -1.32
CA GLY A 31 -19.42 -59.36 -0.26
C GLY A 31 -20.29 -58.79 0.88
N ALA A 32 -21.37 -59.47 1.27
CA ALA A 32 -22.40 -58.91 2.16
C ALA A 32 -23.15 -59.98 2.98
N ARG A 33 -23.98 -59.53 3.95
CA ARG A 33 -24.85 -60.32 4.87
C ARG A 33 -24.07 -60.95 6.05
N LYS A 34 -24.62 -61.20 7.25
CA LYS A 34 -25.95 -61.07 7.93
C LYS A 34 -25.68 -60.44 9.33
N ALA A 35 -26.51 -59.60 9.97
CA ALA A 35 -27.94 -59.67 10.35
C ALA A 35 -28.25 -60.52 11.62
N PHE A 36 -29.37 -60.19 12.30
CA PHE A 36 -29.83 -60.49 13.70
C PHE A 36 -29.38 -59.41 14.72
N ALA A 37 -30.22 -58.73 15.51
CA ALA A 37 -31.50 -59.03 16.22
C ALA A 37 -31.30 -59.85 17.52
N ASP A 38 -32.05 -59.67 18.62
CA ASP A 38 -33.34 -58.97 18.83
C ASP A 38 -33.57 -58.63 20.35
N ARG A 39 -34.55 -57.74 20.68
CA ARG A 39 -35.23 -57.60 22.01
C ARG A 39 -34.38 -57.29 23.27
N GLN A 40 -34.93 -57.03 24.46
CA GLN A 40 -36.01 -56.12 24.97
C GLN A 40 -35.97 -56.18 26.52
N ASN A 41 -36.63 -55.23 27.22
CA ASN A 41 -36.99 -55.30 28.67
C ASN A 41 -35.82 -55.29 29.70
N SER A 42 -36.03 -54.91 30.97
CA SER A 42 -36.95 -53.91 31.57
C SER A 42 -36.63 -53.69 33.07
N PHE A 43 -37.13 -52.57 33.63
CA PHE A 43 -37.33 -52.27 35.06
C PHE A 43 -36.14 -52.01 36.03
N CYS A 44 -36.17 -50.77 36.56
CA CYS A 44 -35.96 -50.33 37.95
C CYS A 44 -34.86 -50.94 38.87
N ALA A 45 -33.90 -50.08 39.26
CA ALA A 45 -33.53 -49.89 40.67
C ALA A 45 -33.09 -48.44 40.93
N PHE A 46 -33.25 -47.95 42.17
CA PHE A 46 -32.76 -46.64 42.63
C PHE A 46 -31.23 -46.66 42.84
N LEU A 47 -30.54 -45.57 42.47
CA LEU A 47 -29.47 -44.96 43.29
C LEU A 47 -29.14 -43.55 42.77
N ARG A 48 -29.04 -42.56 43.67
CA ARG A 48 -28.72 -41.16 43.36
C ARG A 48 -27.29 -40.80 43.78
N PRO A 49 -26.36 -40.53 42.85
CA PRO A 49 -25.17 -39.75 43.14
C PRO A 49 -25.44 -38.26 42.85
N LYS A 50 -25.27 -37.38 43.85
CA LYS A 50 -25.30 -35.92 43.66
C LYS A 50 -23.99 -35.46 43.00
N TRP A 51 -23.91 -35.54 41.67
CA TRP A 51 -22.79 -34.92 40.96
C TRP A 51 -22.95 -33.41 40.95
N ILE A 52 -22.06 -32.73 41.67
CA ILE A 52 -21.96 -31.27 41.70
C ILE A 52 -21.59 -30.81 40.29
N GLY A 53 -22.39 -29.89 39.74
CA GLY A 53 -22.12 -29.27 38.44
C GLY A 53 -20.88 -28.39 38.50
N LEU A 54 -19.72 -28.98 38.28
CA LEU A 54 -18.48 -28.26 37.96
C LEU A 54 -18.68 -27.58 36.60
N VAL A 55 -19.19 -26.34 36.64
CA VAL A 55 -19.13 -25.41 35.51
C VAL A 55 -17.65 -25.13 35.29
N ALA A 56 -17.03 -25.93 34.42
CA ALA A 56 -15.71 -25.65 33.88
C ALA A 56 -15.84 -24.37 33.04
N LEU A 57 -15.62 -23.23 33.69
CA LEU A 57 -15.59 -21.93 33.05
C LEU A 57 -14.35 -21.92 32.15
N GLY A 58 -14.54 -22.38 30.92
CA GLY A 58 -13.49 -22.44 29.91
C GLY A 58 -12.98 -21.03 29.68
N LEU A 59 -11.82 -20.72 30.28
CA LEU A 59 -11.04 -19.55 29.95
C LEU A 59 -10.62 -19.70 28.49
N VAL A 60 -11.45 -19.16 27.60
CA VAL A 60 -11.03 -18.76 26.27
C VAL A 60 -9.99 -17.67 26.51
N THR A 61 -8.74 -18.10 26.66
CA THR A 61 -7.58 -17.24 26.51
C THR A 61 -7.61 -16.76 25.08
N ALA A 62 -8.32 -15.64 24.86
CA ALA A 62 -8.20 -14.88 23.64
C ALA A 62 -6.70 -14.62 23.48
N ASN A 63 -6.10 -15.23 22.45
CA ASN A 63 -4.75 -14.89 22.05
C ASN A 63 -4.82 -13.48 21.48
N PHE A 64 -4.78 -12.50 22.39
CA PHE A 64 -4.31 -11.16 22.13
C PHE A 64 -2.85 -11.31 21.72
N ALA A 65 -2.63 -11.67 20.45
CA ALA A 65 -1.38 -11.45 19.77
C ALA A 65 -1.14 -9.94 19.84
N SER A 66 -0.36 -9.52 20.85
CA SER A 66 0.10 -8.15 21.00
C SER A 66 0.74 -7.77 19.66
N ALA A 67 0.10 -6.83 18.96
CA ALA A 67 0.38 -6.57 17.55
C ALA A 67 1.85 -6.20 17.40
N GLN A 68 2.63 -7.12 16.83
CA GLN A 68 4.08 -7.17 17.04
C GLN A 68 4.71 -5.82 16.73
N ARG A 69 5.40 -5.26 17.73
CA ARG A 69 6.11 -4.00 17.57
C ARG A 69 7.08 -4.13 16.40
N ILE A 70 6.94 -3.27 15.41
CA ILE A 70 7.72 -3.41 14.18
C ILE A 70 9.21 -3.26 14.47
N GLU A 71 10.02 -4.05 13.77
CA GLU A 71 11.46 -3.88 13.78
C GLU A 71 11.87 -2.99 12.62
N PHE A 72 12.33 -1.79 12.93
CA PHE A 72 12.79 -0.80 11.95
C PHE A 72 14.32 -0.65 11.99
N SER A 73 14.92 -0.21 10.89
CA SER A 73 16.33 0.17 10.76
C SER A 73 16.41 1.43 9.90
N TRP A 74 17.25 2.40 10.27
CA TRP A 74 17.39 3.62 9.49
C TRP A 74 18.12 3.32 8.16
N PRO A 75 17.56 3.71 7.00
CA PRO A 75 18.00 3.18 5.70
C PRO A 75 19.30 3.78 5.16
N THR A 76 20.07 4.51 5.98
CA THR A 76 21.35 5.15 5.62
C THR A 76 22.35 5.07 6.78
N PRO A 77 23.66 5.32 6.53
CA PRO A 77 24.67 5.44 7.59
C PRO A 77 24.45 6.63 8.53
N ASN A 78 23.51 7.54 8.25
CA ASN A 78 23.33 8.78 9.00
C ASN A 78 22.75 8.53 10.40
N LYS A 79 23.64 8.35 11.38
CA LYS A 79 23.30 8.04 12.78
C LYS A 79 22.57 9.16 13.53
N ALA A 80 22.39 10.36 12.97
CA ALA A 80 21.76 11.45 13.69
C ALA A 80 20.29 11.16 14.07
N TRP A 81 19.50 10.52 13.20
CA TRP A 81 18.15 10.08 13.56
C TRP A 81 18.20 9.05 14.69
N GLU A 82 19.04 8.01 14.59
CA GLU A 82 19.16 6.95 15.61
C GLU A 82 19.61 7.50 16.99
N GLN A 83 20.51 8.49 16.98
CA GLN A 83 21.01 9.21 18.16
C GLN A 83 19.98 10.14 18.81
N GLY A 84 18.78 10.28 18.25
CA GLY A 84 17.74 11.15 18.81
C GLY A 84 17.91 12.64 18.52
N ARG A 85 18.77 13.01 17.55
CA ARG A 85 18.98 14.40 17.14
C ARG A 85 17.82 14.90 16.28
N ASP A 86 17.64 16.22 16.28
CA ASP A 86 16.64 16.93 15.49
C ASP A 86 16.86 16.77 13.97
N TYR A 87 15.84 17.07 13.18
CA TYR A 87 15.79 16.69 11.77
C TYR A 87 16.81 17.46 10.92
N GLU A 88 17.17 18.67 11.33
CA GLU A 88 18.23 19.50 10.77
C GLU A 88 19.62 18.83 10.79
N ALA A 89 19.80 17.74 11.55
CA ALA A 89 21.01 16.92 11.54
C ALA A 89 21.06 15.87 10.40
N TRP A 90 19.92 15.44 9.85
CA TRP A 90 19.85 14.38 8.82
C TRP A 90 19.05 14.72 7.56
N VAL A 91 18.16 15.71 7.57
CA VAL A 91 17.35 16.08 6.40
C VAL A 91 18.20 16.75 5.31
N GLN A 92 17.95 16.48 4.04
CA GLN A 92 18.54 17.25 2.94
C GLN A 92 17.56 18.35 2.53
N PRO A 93 17.83 19.64 2.80
CA PRO A 93 17.00 20.71 2.25
C PRO A 93 17.08 20.75 0.73
N THR A 94 16.00 21.23 0.11
CA THR A 94 15.96 21.56 -1.31
C THR A 94 16.78 22.82 -1.62
N VAL A 95 16.67 23.34 -2.84
CA VAL A 95 17.35 24.60 -3.26
C VAL A 95 16.94 25.83 -2.43
N SER A 96 15.87 25.75 -1.61
CA SER A 96 15.49 26.83 -0.69
C SER A 96 16.37 26.96 0.57
N GLY A 97 17.19 25.95 0.88
CA GLY A 97 17.98 25.92 2.13
C GLY A 97 17.18 25.55 3.38
N GLU A 98 15.89 25.93 3.46
CA GLU A 98 14.97 25.58 4.55
C GLU A 98 14.97 24.05 4.85
N PRO A 99 15.38 23.59 6.05
CA PRO A 99 15.49 22.17 6.40
C PRO A 99 14.19 21.38 6.21
N GLU A 100 13.05 21.98 6.54
CA GLU A 100 11.72 21.40 6.43
C GLU A 100 11.38 21.01 5.00
N SER A 101 11.97 21.64 3.99
CA SER A 101 11.67 21.38 2.57
C SER A 101 12.02 19.96 2.10
N GLY A 102 12.80 19.20 2.89
CA GLY A 102 13.06 17.77 2.71
C GLY A 102 12.27 16.83 3.63
N LEU A 103 11.32 17.34 4.44
CA LEU A 103 10.38 16.54 5.22
C LEU A 103 9.12 16.19 4.42
N PHE A 104 8.24 15.36 4.99
CA PHE A 104 6.96 15.00 4.39
C PHE A 104 5.94 16.16 4.41
N GLY A 105 5.06 16.21 3.41
CA GLY A 105 3.86 17.08 3.41
C GLY A 105 4.01 18.40 2.64
N CYS A 106 3.19 19.40 2.97
CA CYS A 106 3.19 20.71 2.30
C CYS A 106 4.35 21.60 2.79
N VAL A 107 5.59 21.21 2.48
CA VAL A 107 6.82 21.88 2.97
C VAL A 107 7.62 22.58 1.87
N ARG A 108 7.33 22.31 0.58
CA ARG A 108 8.04 22.91 -0.55
C ARG A 108 7.28 24.13 -1.09
N ARG A 109 8.02 25.10 -1.64
CA ARG A 109 7.48 26.37 -2.22
C ARG A 109 6.47 27.10 -1.30
N GLY A 110 6.86 27.39 -0.05
CA GLY A 110 5.99 28.08 0.92
C GLY A 110 4.71 27.30 1.28
N GLY A 111 4.77 25.97 1.21
CA GLY A 111 3.62 25.07 1.41
C GLY A 111 2.67 24.97 0.23
N GLY A 112 3.05 25.47 -0.95
CA GLY A 112 2.32 25.28 -2.21
C GLY A 112 2.63 23.96 -2.93
N GLN A 113 3.69 23.25 -2.54
CA GLN A 113 4.10 21.97 -3.13
C GLN A 113 4.22 20.89 -2.04
N PHE A 114 3.65 19.72 -2.32
CA PHE A 114 3.76 18.53 -1.46
C PHE A 114 5.14 17.87 -1.60
N HIS A 115 5.47 17.04 -0.61
CA HIS A 115 6.59 16.13 -0.67
C HIS A 115 6.21 14.77 -0.08
N GLU A 116 6.43 13.71 -0.85
CA GLU A 116 5.92 12.36 -0.64
C GLU A 116 6.70 11.54 0.42
N GLY A 117 7.88 12.00 0.86
CA GLY A 117 8.77 11.26 1.75
C GLY A 117 9.72 12.13 2.56
N LEU A 118 10.86 11.56 2.95
CA LEU A 118 11.97 12.21 3.62
C LEU A 118 13.21 12.21 2.73
N ASP A 119 13.83 13.38 2.54
CA ASP A 119 15.14 13.50 1.90
C ASP A 119 16.22 13.38 2.98
N ILE A 120 17.03 12.33 2.94
CA ILE A 120 18.05 12.00 3.97
C ILE A 120 19.44 12.25 3.38
N ARG A 121 20.17 13.22 3.94
CA ARG A 121 21.46 13.69 3.40
C ARG A 121 22.55 12.62 3.44
N ALA A 122 23.40 12.63 2.42
CA ALA A 122 24.64 11.84 2.36
C ALA A 122 25.59 12.17 3.52
N THR A 123 26.34 11.18 4.00
CA THR A 123 27.39 11.32 5.01
C THR A 123 28.78 11.10 4.46
N SER A 124 28.90 10.31 3.39
CA SER A 124 30.15 9.86 2.79
C SER A 124 30.19 10.21 1.30
N ARG A 125 31.37 10.61 0.79
CA ARG A 125 31.56 10.98 -0.62
C ARG A 125 32.87 10.45 -1.16
N ASP A 126 32.93 10.23 -2.47
CA ASP A 126 34.14 9.89 -3.19
C ASP A 126 34.98 11.13 -3.55
N ARG A 127 36.15 10.92 -4.17
CA ARG A 127 37.06 11.98 -4.66
C ARG A 127 36.44 12.91 -5.71
N HIS A 128 35.34 12.51 -6.34
CA HIS A 128 34.59 13.30 -7.31
C HIS A 128 33.40 14.02 -6.67
N GLY A 129 33.17 13.85 -5.37
CA GLY A 129 32.06 14.43 -4.61
C GLY A 129 30.72 13.70 -4.77
N GLU A 130 30.69 12.57 -5.45
CA GLU A 130 29.50 11.71 -5.53
C GLU A 130 29.26 11.01 -4.18
N PRO A 131 28.01 10.80 -3.75
CA PRO A 131 27.71 10.13 -2.49
C PRO A 131 28.11 8.64 -2.53
N THR A 132 28.51 8.09 -1.38
CA THR A 132 28.93 6.68 -1.26
C THR A 132 28.18 5.90 -0.18
N ASP A 133 27.24 6.54 0.52
CA ASP A 133 26.39 5.91 1.54
C ASP A 133 25.66 4.66 1.01
N PRO A 134 25.87 3.46 1.59
CA PRO A 134 25.03 2.29 1.30
C PRO A 134 23.60 2.51 1.81
N ILE A 135 22.62 2.15 0.99
CA ILE A 135 21.19 2.19 1.31
C ILE A 135 20.75 0.79 1.72
N THR A 136 20.07 0.69 2.85
CA THR A 136 19.60 -0.57 3.42
C THR A 136 18.08 -0.69 3.44
N ALA A 137 17.57 -1.92 3.37
CA ALA A 137 16.14 -2.18 3.57
C ALA A 137 15.75 -1.84 5.03
N ALA A 138 14.78 -0.95 5.21
CA ALA A 138 14.40 -0.44 6.52
C ALA A 138 13.68 -1.47 7.41
N MET A 139 13.08 -2.49 6.80
CA MET A 139 12.31 -3.58 7.43
C MET A 139 12.43 -4.83 6.54
N ASP A 140 12.18 -6.02 7.08
CA ASP A 140 12.08 -7.26 6.28
C ASP A 140 10.94 -7.15 5.26
N GLY A 141 11.12 -7.69 4.05
CA GLY A 141 10.08 -7.60 3.02
C GLY A 141 10.47 -8.20 1.67
N VAL A 142 9.71 -7.86 0.63
CA VAL A 142 9.88 -8.38 -0.72
C VAL A 142 10.08 -7.23 -1.70
N VAL A 143 11.12 -7.32 -2.54
CA VAL A 143 11.32 -6.41 -3.67
C VAL A 143 10.13 -6.52 -4.61
N ARG A 144 9.46 -5.40 -4.87
CA ARG A 144 8.30 -5.34 -5.77
C ARG A 144 8.60 -4.61 -7.07
N TYR A 145 9.42 -3.57 -7.03
CA TYR A 145 9.82 -2.83 -8.22
C TYR A 145 11.28 -2.35 -8.13
N VAL A 146 11.93 -2.26 -9.29
CA VAL A 146 13.27 -1.70 -9.45
C VAL A 146 13.30 -0.93 -10.77
N ASN A 147 13.46 0.39 -10.71
CA ASN A 147 13.85 1.18 -11.87
C ASN A 147 15.38 1.39 -11.89
N ALA A 148 16.06 0.77 -12.86
CA ALA A 148 17.49 0.98 -13.10
C ALA A 148 17.78 2.14 -14.08
N SER A 149 16.76 2.66 -14.77
CA SER A 149 16.87 3.66 -15.83
C SER A 149 16.47 5.06 -15.31
N PRO A 150 17.41 5.96 -14.99
CA PRO A 150 17.09 7.19 -14.29
C PRO A 150 16.14 8.11 -15.07
N GLY A 151 16.30 8.19 -16.39
CA GLY A 151 15.46 9.03 -17.26
C GLY A 151 13.98 8.63 -17.33
N ASN A 152 13.59 7.46 -16.82
CA ASN A 152 12.20 7.01 -16.84
C ASN A 152 11.35 7.61 -15.71
N SER A 153 11.94 8.27 -14.69
CA SER A 153 11.20 8.73 -13.52
C SER A 153 11.81 9.95 -12.85
N ASN A 154 10.98 10.81 -12.23
CA ASN A 154 11.48 11.91 -11.40
C ASN A 154 12.19 11.41 -10.13
N TYR A 155 11.85 10.21 -9.64
CA TYR A 155 12.62 9.51 -8.60
C TYR A 155 14.04 9.09 -9.08
N GLY A 156 14.36 9.24 -10.36
CA GLY A 156 15.55 8.66 -10.96
C GLY A 156 15.51 7.13 -10.89
N ARG A 157 16.63 6.54 -10.46
CA ARG A 157 16.64 5.12 -10.08
C ARG A 157 15.99 4.94 -8.72
N TYR A 158 15.07 4.00 -8.61
CA TYR A 158 14.38 3.71 -7.35
C TYR A 158 14.02 2.24 -7.17
N ILE A 159 13.85 1.85 -5.92
CA ILE A 159 13.38 0.52 -5.49
C ILE A 159 12.07 0.73 -4.73
N VAL A 160 11.11 -0.18 -4.91
CA VAL A 160 9.96 -0.34 -4.00
C VAL A 160 10.00 -1.73 -3.37
N LEU A 161 9.96 -1.76 -2.05
CA LEU A 161 9.74 -2.97 -1.25
C LEU A 161 8.30 -2.97 -0.74
N GLU A 162 7.70 -4.15 -0.56
CA GLU A 162 6.48 -4.34 0.23
C GLU A 162 6.81 -5.17 1.47
N HIS A 163 6.11 -4.89 2.56
CA HIS A 163 6.29 -5.52 3.87
C HIS A 163 5.01 -6.32 4.21
N PRO A 164 4.82 -7.51 3.61
CA PRO A 164 3.53 -8.22 3.62
C PRO A 164 3.16 -8.81 4.99
N ASP A 165 4.15 -9.09 5.84
CA ASP A 165 3.95 -9.66 7.18
C ASP A 165 3.54 -8.60 8.23
N LEU A 166 3.40 -7.33 7.81
CA LEU A 166 2.96 -6.22 8.66
C LEU A 166 1.46 -5.95 8.46
N THR A 167 0.81 -5.36 9.48
CA THR A 167 -0.61 -5.00 9.42
C THR A 167 -0.81 -3.48 9.55
N PRO A 168 -1.44 -2.82 8.56
CA PRO A 168 -1.58 -3.31 7.17
C PRO A 168 -0.20 -3.47 6.51
N ALA A 169 -0.15 -4.21 5.39
CA ALA A 169 1.06 -4.28 4.57
C ALA A 169 1.36 -2.90 3.98
N VAL A 170 2.57 -2.39 4.18
CA VAL A 170 3.03 -1.10 3.65
C VAL A 170 4.08 -1.29 2.57
N TYR A 171 4.25 -0.28 1.70
CA TYR A 171 5.44 -0.17 0.86
C TYR A 171 6.50 0.70 1.54
N THR A 172 7.77 0.49 1.19
CA THR A 172 8.82 1.50 1.33
C THR A 172 9.47 1.77 -0.02
N LEU A 173 9.77 3.05 -0.29
CA LEU A 173 10.39 3.50 -1.55
C LEU A 173 11.75 4.12 -1.26
N TYR A 174 12.74 3.83 -2.12
CA TYR A 174 14.12 4.28 -1.99
C TYR A 174 14.56 4.87 -3.34
N ALA A 175 14.76 6.18 -3.43
CA ALA A 175 14.94 6.90 -4.69
C ALA A 175 16.24 7.72 -4.78
N HIS A 176 16.46 8.30 -5.97
CA HIS A 176 17.65 9.02 -6.41
C HIS A 176 18.95 8.20 -6.46
N LEU A 177 18.83 6.86 -6.45
CA LEU A 177 19.93 5.93 -6.26
C LEU A 177 21.03 6.07 -7.34
N ALA A 178 22.29 5.89 -6.96
CA ALA A 178 23.39 5.83 -7.93
C ALA A 178 23.38 4.48 -8.65
N LYS A 179 23.30 3.41 -7.87
CA LYS A 179 23.33 2.00 -8.29
C LYS A 179 22.37 1.19 -7.41
N VAL A 180 21.73 0.18 -8.00
CA VAL A 180 21.00 -0.88 -7.30
C VAL A 180 21.91 -2.10 -7.17
N GLU A 181 21.82 -2.86 -6.08
CA GLU A 181 22.73 -4.00 -5.88
C GLU A 181 22.49 -5.17 -6.86
N PRO A 182 23.56 -5.87 -7.31
CA PRO A 182 23.45 -6.95 -8.29
C PRO A 182 22.48 -8.04 -7.87
N GLY A 183 21.61 -8.44 -8.80
CA GLY A 183 20.63 -9.50 -8.58
C GLY A 183 19.35 -9.07 -7.85
N LEU A 184 19.29 -7.85 -7.30
CA LEU A 184 18.06 -7.30 -6.73
C LEU A 184 16.99 -7.15 -7.84
N ARG A 185 15.84 -7.82 -7.67
CA ARG A 185 14.78 -7.93 -8.68
C ARG A 185 13.42 -8.23 -8.05
N PRO A 186 12.30 -7.89 -8.70
CA PRO A 186 10.97 -8.22 -8.20
C PRO A 186 10.82 -9.70 -7.80
N GLY A 187 10.17 -9.94 -6.66
CA GLY A 187 9.98 -11.27 -6.07
C GLY A 187 11.11 -11.73 -5.13
N LEU A 188 12.25 -11.02 -5.06
CA LEU A 188 13.32 -11.34 -4.12
C LEU A 188 12.96 -10.89 -2.69
N VAL A 189 13.11 -11.77 -1.70
CA VAL A 189 13.02 -11.41 -0.28
C VAL A 189 14.29 -10.67 0.15
N VAL A 190 14.14 -9.62 0.96
CA VAL A 190 15.24 -8.87 1.58
C VAL A 190 15.04 -8.76 3.09
N THR A 191 16.14 -8.78 3.84
CA THR A 191 16.10 -8.61 5.30
C THR A 191 16.40 -7.18 5.73
N ARG A 192 15.89 -6.79 6.90
CA ARG A 192 16.17 -5.51 7.55
C ARG A 192 17.68 -5.29 7.70
N GLY A 193 18.17 -4.14 7.26
CA GLY A 193 19.60 -3.81 7.27
C GLY A 193 20.41 -4.39 6.11
N GLN A 194 19.83 -5.24 5.24
CA GLN A 194 20.48 -5.68 4.01
C GLN A 194 20.72 -4.48 3.09
N VAL A 195 21.93 -4.36 2.52
CA VAL A 195 22.24 -3.36 1.49
C VAL A 195 21.49 -3.69 0.20
N ILE A 196 20.74 -2.73 -0.31
CA ILE A 196 19.92 -2.86 -1.53
C ILE A 196 20.37 -1.91 -2.65
N ALA A 197 21.08 -0.83 -2.32
CA ALA A 197 21.57 0.16 -3.27
C ALA A 197 22.73 1.00 -2.71
N THR A 198 23.32 1.83 -3.57
CA THR A 198 24.17 2.98 -3.18
C THR A 198 23.39 4.28 -3.36
N MET A 199 23.48 5.19 -2.39
CA MET A 199 22.90 6.54 -2.47
C MET A 199 23.38 7.24 -3.73
N GLY A 200 22.58 8.16 -4.26
CA GLY A 200 22.94 8.92 -5.45
C GLY A 200 22.35 10.31 -5.48
N ARG A 201 22.13 10.76 -6.71
CA ARG A 201 21.52 12.04 -7.06
C ARG A 201 20.79 11.94 -8.41
N SER A 202 20.31 10.74 -8.76
CA SER A 202 19.70 10.49 -10.06
C SER A 202 18.28 11.06 -10.14
N GLU A 203 17.92 11.65 -11.28
CA GLU A 203 16.62 12.26 -11.55
C GLU A 203 16.31 12.08 -13.05
N GLY A 204 15.04 12.27 -13.44
CA GLY A 204 14.55 11.97 -14.79
C GLY A 204 15.07 12.89 -15.89
N SER A 205 15.50 14.11 -15.55
CA SER A 205 15.92 15.15 -16.49
C SER A 205 17.37 15.60 -16.26
N THR A 206 17.72 15.99 -15.03
CA THR A 206 19.04 16.52 -14.66
C THR A 206 19.40 16.02 -13.28
N ALA A 207 20.44 15.17 -13.20
CA ALA A 207 20.90 14.62 -11.94
C ALA A 207 21.16 15.73 -10.90
N ILE A 208 20.51 15.61 -9.74
CA ILE A 208 20.50 16.56 -8.62
C ILE A 208 21.95 17.00 -8.31
N PRO A 209 22.20 18.28 -8.01
CA PRO A 209 23.55 18.75 -7.66
C PRO A 209 24.17 17.97 -6.50
N LYS A 210 25.50 17.76 -6.56
CA LYS A 210 26.23 16.86 -5.65
C LYS A 210 26.03 17.24 -4.19
N GLU A 211 26.10 18.52 -3.88
CA GLU A 211 25.93 19.08 -2.53
C GLU A 211 24.52 18.86 -1.95
N ARG A 212 23.53 18.54 -2.80
CA ARG A 212 22.16 18.16 -2.41
C ARG A 212 21.83 16.68 -2.67
N ALA A 213 22.84 15.81 -2.83
CA ALA A 213 22.64 14.36 -2.96
C ALA A 213 22.06 13.74 -1.67
N HIS A 214 21.04 12.89 -1.83
CA HIS A 214 20.28 12.29 -0.73
C HIS A 214 19.65 10.95 -1.14
N LEU A 215 19.24 10.16 -0.14
CA LEU A 215 18.18 9.17 -0.32
C LEU A 215 16.84 9.90 -0.18
N HIS A 216 15.94 9.74 -1.14
CA HIS A 216 14.52 10.04 -0.91
C HIS A 216 13.82 8.75 -0.45
N PHE A 217 13.10 8.82 0.69
CA PHE A 217 12.53 7.66 1.38
C PHE A 217 11.06 7.86 1.76
N GLU A 218 10.18 6.95 1.33
CA GLU A 218 8.74 6.96 1.65
C GLU A 218 8.32 5.73 2.45
N ILE A 219 7.21 5.83 3.19
CA ILE A 219 6.41 4.70 3.70
C ILE A 219 4.93 4.99 3.38
N GLY A 220 4.19 4.02 2.85
CA GLY A 220 2.79 4.26 2.45
C GLY A 220 1.99 3.03 2.04
N LEU A 221 0.84 3.28 1.40
CA LEU A 221 -0.06 2.27 0.84
C LEU A 221 -0.19 2.40 -0.69
N VAL A 222 -0.44 1.28 -1.38
CA VAL A 222 -0.70 1.21 -2.83
C VAL A 222 -2.20 1.41 -3.07
N MET A 223 -2.58 2.40 -3.88
CA MET A 223 -3.96 2.87 -3.99
C MET A 223 -4.88 1.92 -4.74
N THR A 224 -4.48 1.39 -5.91
CA THR A 224 -5.26 0.36 -6.62
C THR A 224 -4.37 -0.60 -7.41
N HIS A 225 -4.79 -1.85 -7.51
CA HIS A 225 -4.23 -2.83 -8.45
C HIS A 225 -4.68 -2.61 -9.91
N ASP A 226 -5.73 -1.82 -10.17
CA ASP A 226 -6.20 -1.47 -11.52
C ASP A 226 -5.58 -0.16 -12.06
N PHE A 227 -4.39 0.21 -11.55
CA PHE A 227 -3.80 1.53 -11.85
C PHE A 227 -3.49 1.74 -13.34
N ALA A 228 -3.12 0.69 -14.08
CA ALA A 228 -2.86 0.80 -15.52
C ALA A 228 -4.12 1.17 -16.33
N SER A 229 -5.28 0.63 -15.93
CA SER A 229 -6.61 0.99 -16.48
C SER A 229 -6.94 2.45 -16.16
N TRP A 230 -6.82 2.86 -14.89
CA TRP A 230 -7.01 4.25 -14.48
C TRP A 230 -6.11 5.21 -15.26
N TYR A 231 -4.80 4.91 -15.35
CA TYR A 231 -3.81 5.71 -16.08
C TYR A 231 -4.16 5.80 -17.58
N GLY A 232 -4.62 4.71 -18.20
CA GLY A 232 -5.10 4.69 -19.58
C GLY A 232 -6.31 5.60 -19.85
N THR A 233 -7.12 5.92 -18.83
CA THR A 233 -8.18 6.96 -18.96
C THR A 233 -7.64 8.39 -18.98
N LYS A 234 -6.38 8.60 -18.59
CA LYS A 234 -5.76 9.92 -18.44
C LYS A 234 -4.86 10.22 -19.63
N LYS A 235 -5.06 11.41 -20.23
CA LYS A 235 -4.28 11.89 -21.37
C LYS A 235 -2.95 12.52 -20.92
N PHE A 236 -2.12 11.77 -20.20
CA PHE A 236 -0.84 12.27 -19.66
C PHE A 236 0.25 12.47 -20.72
N GLY A 237 0.12 11.85 -21.89
CA GLY A 237 1.05 12.02 -23.03
C GLY A 237 2.31 11.13 -22.98
N SER A 238 2.60 10.52 -21.83
CA SER A 238 3.61 9.46 -21.67
C SER A 238 2.97 8.09 -21.40
N ALA A 239 3.76 7.03 -21.49
CA ALA A 239 3.36 5.69 -21.09
C ALA A 239 3.63 5.44 -19.59
N ASN A 240 2.96 4.44 -19.01
CA ASN A 240 3.18 4.04 -17.62
C ASN A 240 4.37 3.06 -17.50
N GLU A 241 5.59 3.58 -17.58
CA GLU A 241 6.86 2.84 -17.44
C GLU A 241 7.04 2.07 -16.11
N HIS A 242 6.16 2.31 -15.13
CA HIS A 242 6.28 1.80 -13.76
C HIS A 242 5.17 0.82 -13.35
N GLY A 243 4.19 0.57 -14.22
CA GLY A 243 3.08 -0.34 -13.95
C GLY A 243 2.35 0.01 -12.65
N LEU A 244 2.32 -0.92 -11.70
CA LEU A 244 1.67 -0.75 -10.40
C LEU A 244 2.40 0.24 -9.46
N TYR A 245 3.70 0.41 -9.64
CA TYR A 245 4.60 1.13 -8.73
C TYR A 245 5.03 2.50 -9.27
N ASN A 246 4.15 3.10 -10.08
CA ASN A 246 4.18 4.51 -10.45
C ASN A 246 3.87 5.35 -9.20
N GLY A 247 4.62 6.43 -8.94
CA GLY A 247 4.38 7.31 -7.79
C GLY A 247 2.94 7.85 -7.69
N MET A 248 2.23 7.98 -8.82
CA MET A 248 0.82 8.40 -8.84
C MET A 248 -0.16 7.35 -8.28
N ASN A 249 0.30 6.13 -7.99
CA ASN A 249 -0.44 5.05 -7.31
C ASN A 249 0.03 4.81 -5.87
N LEU A 250 1.09 5.48 -5.45
CA LEU A 250 1.73 5.31 -4.15
C LEU A 250 1.31 6.49 -3.26
N MET A 251 0.75 6.20 -2.08
CA MET A 251 0.29 7.25 -1.16
C MET A 251 0.93 7.10 0.21
N GLY A 252 1.93 7.94 0.44
CA GLY A 252 2.67 8.01 1.69
C GLY A 252 1.87 8.55 2.87
N PHE A 253 2.34 8.20 4.07
CA PHE A 253 2.09 8.91 5.33
C PHE A 253 3.43 9.37 5.92
N ASP A 254 3.40 10.33 6.85
CA ASP A 254 4.63 10.96 7.38
C ASP A 254 5.55 9.93 8.07
N PRO A 255 6.72 9.60 7.47
CA PRO A 255 7.62 8.63 8.07
C PRO A 255 8.29 9.16 9.33
N ASN A 256 8.54 10.48 9.41
CA ASN A 256 9.17 11.12 10.56
C ASN A 256 8.21 11.18 11.75
N ASP A 257 6.95 11.52 11.53
CA ASP A 257 5.94 11.51 12.59
C ASP A 257 5.68 10.09 13.10
N PHE A 258 5.46 9.11 12.22
CA PHE A 258 5.37 7.70 12.59
C PHE A 258 6.57 7.24 13.42
N LEU A 259 7.79 7.48 12.95
CA LEU A 259 9.02 7.05 13.63
C LEU A 259 9.25 7.75 14.98
N ARG A 260 8.81 9.01 15.13
CA ARG A 260 8.82 9.75 16.41
C ARG A 260 7.84 9.12 17.41
N GLU A 261 6.61 8.84 17.00
CA GLU A 261 5.59 8.26 17.89
C GLU A 261 5.90 6.78 18.21
N TRP A 262 6.45 6.02 17.26
CA TRP A 262 6.99 4.68 17.48
C TRP A 262 8.12 4.71 18.52
N ARG A 263 9.12 5.58 18.36
CA ARG A 263 10.23 5.74 19.31
C ARG A 263 9.74 6.12 20.71
N ARG A 264 8.71 6.96 20.81
CA ARG A 264 8.08 7.40 22.06
C ARG A 264 7.19 6.34 22.74
N ARG A 265 7.13 5.10 22.22
CA ARG A 265 6.21 4.04 22.70
C ARG A 265 4.73 4.46 22.69
N ARG A 266 4.36 5.34 21.75
CA ARG A 266 2.97 5.78 21.55
C ARG A 266 2.26 4.97 20.48
N VAL A 267 3.01 4.33 19.58
CA VAL A 267 2.55 3.24 18.71
C VAL A 267 3.63 2.16 18.67
N ASP A 268 3.21 0.91 18.47
CA ASP A 268 4.11 -0.22 18.25
C ASP A 268 4.17 -0.63 16.75
N ASN A 269 3.12 -0.37 15.97
CA ASN A 269 2.96 -0.83 14.58
C ASN A 269 2.21 0.19 13.69
N PHE A 270 2.07 -0.14 12.40
CA PHE A 270 1.42 0.74 11.41
C PHE A 270 -0.09 0.86 11.59
N GLN A 271 -0.79 -0.21 11.97
CA GLN A 271 -2.22 -0.16 12.27
C GLN A 271 -2.53 0.88 13.36
N GLU A 272 -1.83 0.85 14.49
CA GLU A 272 -1.98 1.82 15.57
C GLU A 272 -1.65 3.27 15.17
N TYR A 273 -0.79 3.47 14.17
CA TYR A 273 -0.50 4.79 13.64
C TYR A 273 -1.63 5.30 12.74
N LEU A 274 -2.08 4.47 11.79
CA LEU A 274 -3.20 4.80 10.91
C LEU A 274 -4.49 5.00 11.71
N ASP A 275 -4.71 4.24 12.78
CA ASP A 275 -5.84 4.40 13.69
C ASP A 275 -5.87 5.76 14.40
N LYS A 276 -4.72 6.43 14.54
CA LYS A 276 -4.56 7.75 15.17
C LYS A 276 -4.57 8.92 14.17
N LEU A 277 -4.61 8.66 12.87
CA LEU A 277 -4.70 9.72 11.87
C LEU A 277 -6.01 10.50 12.03
N ARG A 278 -5.93 11.82 11.82
CA ARG A 278 -7.10 12.70 11.85
C ARG A 278 -7.80 12.74 10.50
N SER A 279 -9.10 12.51 10.52
CA SER A 279 -10.00 12.69 9.38
C SER A 279 -10.08 14.18 9.01
N VAL A 280 -9.68 14.52 7.78
CA VAL A 280 -9.82 15.86 7.19
C VAL A 280 -11.04 15.93 6.29
N VAL A 281 -11.34 14.85 5.57
CA VAL A 281 -12.58 14.69 4.82
C VAL A 281 -13.16 13.31 5.05
N ARG A 282 -14.45 13.26 5.37
CA ARG A 282 -15.25 12.04 5.41
C ARG A 282 -16.19 12.01 4.21
N VAL A 283 -16.14 10.94 3.42
CA VAL A 283 -16.91 10.81 2.16
C VAL A 283 -17.74 9.53 2.18
N ARG A 284 -19.00 9.61 1.74
CA ARG A 284 -19.85 8.45 1.45
C ARG A 284 -19.88 8.18 -0.04
N VAL A 285 -19.50 6.97 -0.45
CA VAL A 285 -19.62 6.49 -1.83
C VAL A 285 -20.73 5.44 -1.87
N ALA A 286 -21.75 5.67 -2.70
CA ALA A 286 -22.78 4.68 -2.98
C ALA A 286 -22.26 3.72 -4.07
N THR A 287 -22.01 2.47 -3.70
CA THR A 287 -21.68 1.37 -4.62
C THR A 287 -21.74 0.03 -3.91
N SER A 288 -22.26 -0.99 -4.59
CA SER A 288 -22.21 -2.39 -4.15
C SER A 288 -20.84 -3.05 -4.36
N ARG A 289 -19.90 -2.39 -5.06
CA ARG A 289 -18.53 -2.87 -5.25
C ARG A 289 -17.73 -2.75 -3.95
N THR A 290 -17.02 -3.82 -3.60
CA THR A 290 -15.89 -3.75 -2.65
C THR A 290 -14.63 -3.32 -3.41
N PRO A 291 -13.97 -2.20 -3.05
CA PRO A 291 -12.69 -1.81 -3.63
C PRO A 291 -11.57 -2.84 -3.43
N ASP A 292 -10.60 -2.86 -4.36
CA ASP A 292 -9.40 -3.69 -4.17
C ASP A 292 -8.58 -3.21 -2.96
N PHE A 293 -8.54 -1.89 -2.71
CA PHE A 293 -7.87 -1.28 -1.57
C PHE A 293 -8.30 -1.90 -0.23
N ILE A 294 -9.60 -1.93 0.07
CA ILE A 294 -10.11 -2.48 1.35
C ILE A 294 -10.08 -4.01 1.40
N THR A 295 -9.99 -4.66 0.23
CA THR A 295 -9.74 -6.11 0.12
C THR A 295 -8.28 -6.46 0.47
N ARG A 296 -7.33 -5.57 0.14
CA ARG A 296 -5.89 -5.71 0.45
C ARG A 296 -5.53 -5.21 1.86
N TYR A 297 -6.28 -4.25 2.39
CA TYR A 297 -6.05 -3.64 3.70
C TYR A 297 -7.26 -3.81 4.65
N PRO A 298 -7.75 -5.04 4.90
CA PRO A 298 -8.99 -5.28 5.65
C PRO A 298 -8.93 -4.81 7.11
N SER A 299 -7.74 -4.59 7.68
CA SER A 299 -7.56 -4.03 9.03
C SER A 299 -7.99 -2.55 9.14
N LEU A 300 -8.19 -1.85 8.02
CA LEU A 300 -8.72 -0.48 8.00
C LEU A 300 -10.26 -0.43 8.13
N LEU A 301 -10.93 -1.58 8.25
CA LEU A 301 -12.37 -1.68 8.51
C LEU A 301 -12.71 -1.32 9.98
N ARG A 302 -13.45 -0.23 10.17
CA ARG A 302 -14.00 0.22 11.46
C ARG A 302 -15.18 -0.62 11.96
N LYS A 303 -15.81 -1.40 11.07
CA LYS A 303 -16.85 -2.40 11.38
C LYS A 303 -16.63 -3.63 10.48
N PRO A 304 -16.93 -4.85 10.95
CA PRO A 304 -16.99 -6.03 10.08
C PRO A 304 -17.91 -5.80 8.87
N LEU A 305 -17.66 -6.53 7.78
CA LEU A 305 -18.59 -6.57 6.66
C LEU A 305 -19.94 -7.15 7.11
N PRO A 306 -21.08 -6.58 6.68
CA PRO A 306 -22.39 -7.11 7.01
C PRO A 306 -22.62 -8.49 6.37
N LEU A 307 -23.51 -9.29 6.98
CA LEU A 307 -23.99 -10.55 6.40
C LEU A 307 -24.92 -10.34 5.19
N GLY A 308 -25.44 -9.12 5.01
CA GLY A 308 -26.20 -8.68 3.84
C GLY A 308 -25.34 -7.89 2.86
N LEU A 309 -25.95 -7.41 1.77
CA LEU A 309 -25.25 -6.61 0.76
C LEU A 309 -24.74 -5.28 1.33
N VAL A 310 -23.47 -4.98 1.06
CA VAL A 310 -22.94 -3.61 1.17
C VAL A 310 -23.58 -2.78 0.05
N ALA A 311 -24.11 -1.60 0.39
CA ALA A 311 -24.66 -0.64 -0.58
C ALA A 311 -23.70 0.54 -0.83
N GLY A 312 -22.72 0.76 0.05
CA GLY A 312 -21.71 1.80 -0.09
C GLY A 312 -20.72 1.81 1.07
N TRP A 313 -19.90 2.85 1.11
CA TRP A 313 -18.78 2.99 2.02
C TRP A 313 -18.69 4.41 2.58
N GLU A 314 -18.56 4.56 3.90
CA GLU A 314 -18.06 5.79 4.52
C GLU A 314 -16.54 5.65 4.71
N VAL A 315 -15.78 6.58 4.13
CA VAL A 315 -14.31 6.57 4.12
C VAL A 315 -13.80 7.85 4.74
N GLU A 316 -12.83 7.70 5.64
CA GLU A 316 -12.12 8.81 6.28
C GLU A 316 -10.75 9.01 5.64
N CYS A 317 -10.50 10.23 5.16
CA CYS A 317 -9.27 10.61 4.48
C CYS A 317 -8.49 11.59 5.34
N ASN A 318 -7.18 11.39 5.48
CA ASN A 318 -6.32 12.36 6.17
C ASN A 318 -6.07 13.61 5.29
N SER A 319 -5.16 14.50 5.72
CA SER A 319 -4.76 15.71 5.00
C SER A 319 -4.16 15.48 3.60
N THR A 320 -3.59 14.31 3.33
CA THR A 320 -2.99 13.98 2.03
C THR A 320 -4.01 13.41 1.04
N GLY A 321 -5.13 12.90 1.56
CA GLY A 321 -6.13 12.13 0.83
C GLY A 321 -6.09 10.63 1.12
N LEU A 322 -5.15 10.15 1.94
CA LEU A 322 -5.00 8.73 2.29
C LEU A 322 -6.26 8.20 3.00
N PRO A 323 -6.97 7.21 2.43
CA PRO A 323 -8.21 6.67 3.00
C PRO A 323 -7.89 5.63 4.07
N PHE A 324 -7.71 6.09 5.31
CA PHE A 324 -7.14 5.30 6.41
C PHE A 324 -8.18 4.56 7.27
N ALA A 325 -9.47 4.87 7.14
CA ALA A 325 -10.53 4.18 7.87
C ALA A 325 -11.81 4.03 7.04
N TRP A 326 -12.43 2.85 7.13
CA TRP A 326 -13.50 2.41 6.25
C TRP A 326 -14.68 1.83 7.02
N THR A 327 -15.90 2.24 6.71
CA THR A 327 -17.13 1.67 7.26
C THR A 327 -18.06 1.23 6.13
N PRO A 328 -18.42 -0.06 6.04
CA PRO A 328 -19.45 -0.51 5.09
C PRO A 328 -20.82 0.05 5.50
N LEU A 329 -21.65 0.41 4.51
CA LEU A 329 -22.95 1.04 4.69
C LEU A 329 -24.08 0.20 4.09
N THR A 330 -25.22 0.22 4.78
CA THR A 330 -26.52 -0.23 4.28
C THR A 330 -27.17 0.81 3.35
N ALA A 331 -28.16 0.38 2.56
CA ALA A 331 -28.93 1.29 1.72
C ALA A 331 -29.69 2.37 2.52
N ALA A 332 -30.07 2.06 3.77
CA ALA A 332 -30.69 3.01 4.69
C ALA A 332 -29.71 4.12 5.12
N GLU A 333 -28.47 3.79 5.47
CA GLU A 333 -27.43 4.76 5.84
C GLU A 333 -27.01 5.67 4.67
N LEU A 334 -27.24 5.23 3.42
CA LEU A 334 -27.04 6.07 2.23
C LEU A 334 -28.19 7.05 1.96
N ALA A 335 -29.36 6.87 2.58
CA ALA A 335 -30.52 7.77 2.47
C ALA A 335 -30.90 8.13 1.02
N GLY A 336 -30.94 7.14 0.12
CA GLY A 336 -31.30 7.34 -1.29
C GLY A 336 -30.20 7.93 -2.18
N GLN A 337 -28.94 8.02 -1.71
CA GLN A 337 -27.81 8.43 -2.54
C GLN A 337 -27.65 7.50 -3.76
N ARG A 338 -27.67 8.08 -4.96
CA ARG A 338 -27.57 7.39 -6.25
C ARG A 338 -26.28 6.60 -6.37
N ASP A 339 -26.37 5.37 -6.89
CA ASP A 339 -25.22 4.50 -7.19
C ASP A 339 -24.18 5.19 -8.09
N GLY A 340 -22.90 4.87 -7.86
CA GLY A 340 -21.78 5.48 -8.56
C GLY A 340 -21.52 6.95 -8.18
N THR A 341 -22.06 7.45 -7.05
CA THR A 341 -21.82 8.83 -6.59
C THR A 341 -21.12 8.90 -5.22
N ALA A 342 -20.26 9.91 -5.09
CA ALA A 342 -19.60 10.28 -3.84
C ALA A 342 -20.19 11.59 -3.28
N ARG A 343 -20.36 11.65 -1.96
CA ARG A 343 -20.83 12.82 -1.21
C ARG A 343 -19.97 13.05 0.02
N ILE A 344 -19.44 14.26 0.18
CA ILE A 344 -18.73 14.64 1.41
C ILE A 344 -19.76 14.80 2.54
N VAL A 345 -19.47 14.21 3.70
CA VAL A 345 -20.33 14.25 4.90
C VAL A 345 -19.78 15.24 5.94
N SER A 346 -18.46 15.31 6.11
CA SER A 346 -17.81 16.28 6.98
C SER A 346 -16.42 16.66 6.49
N VAL A 347 -15.95 17.83 6.93
CA VAL A 347 -14.63 18.40 6.61
C VAL A 347 -14.07 19.07 7.85
N ASP A 348 -12.84 18.73 8.26
CA ASP A 348 -12.06 19.54 9.20
C ASP A 348 -11.52 20.76 8.44
N ALA A 349 -12.29 21.84 8.47
CA ALA A 349 -11.96 23.06 7.74
C ALA A 349 -10.70 23.76 8.29
N ALA A 350 -10.21 23.43 9.49
CA ALA A 350 -8.95 23.95 10.01
C ALA A 350 -7.76 23.19 9.41
N LEU A 351 -7.79 21.85 9.41
CA LEU A 351 -6.76 21.04 8.76
C LEU A 351 -6.73 21.25 7.24
N LEU A 352 -7.89 21.35 6.58
CA LEU A 352 -7.95 21.62 5.13
C LEU A 352 -7.26 22.94 4.76
N ARG A 353 -7.40 23.99 5.58
CA ARG A 353 -6.70 25.28 5.36
C ARG A 353 -5.20 25.23 5.70
N ALA A 354 -4.76 24.29 6.52
CA ALA A 354 -3.35 24.06 6.79
C ALA A 354 -2.66 23.34 5.63
N THR A 355 -3.32 22.36 5.00
CA THR A 355 -2.73 21.54 3.92
C THR A 355 -2.93 22.16 2.53
N ARG A 356 -2.35 23.34 2.32
CA ARG A 356 -2.58 24.19 1.13
C ARG A 356 -2.22 23.55 -0.22
N CYS A 357 -1.32 22.58 -0.24
CA CYS A 357 -0.85 21.90 -1.45
C CYS A 357 -1.68 20.68 -1.89
N ARG A 358 -2.79 20.35 -1.19
CA ARG A 358 -3.70 19.25 -1.55
C ARG A 358 -5.15 19.74 -1.62
N SER A 359 -5.85 19.41 -2.70
CA SER A 359 -7.25 19.77 -2.90
C SER A 359 -8.15 18.57 -2.58
N LEU A 360 -8.56 18.44 -1.31
CA LEU A 360 -9.49 17.38 -0.89
C LEU A 360 -10.96 17.79 -1.00
N ALA A 361 -11.30 19.01 -0.61
CA ALA A 361 -12.66 19.53 -0.65
C ALA A 361 -12.70 20.98 -1.13
N LYS A 362 -13.79 21.36 -1.80
CA LYS A 362 -14.06 22.72 -2.27
C LYS A 362 -15.43 23.14 -1.73
N ALA A 363 -15.51 24.29 -1.06
CA ALA A 363 -16.77 24.80 -0.55
C ALA A 363 -17.71 25.23 -1.69
N THR A 364 -19.01 25.04 -1.51
CA THR A 364 -20.05 25.49 -2.47
C THR A 364 -20.79 26.71 -1.94
N SER A 365 -21.36 27.51 -2.84
CA SER A 365 -22.21 28.66 -2.49
C SER A 365 -23.45 28.29 -1.68
N GLY A 366 -23.91 27.04 -1.76
CA GLY A 366 -25.00 26.49 -0.96
C GLY A 366 -24.59 25.94 0.42
N GLY A 367 -23.39 26.25 0.92
CA GLY A 367 -22.93 25.85 2.26
C GLY A 367 -22.48 24.39 2.40
N GLY A 368 -22.21 23.69 1.29
CA GLY A 368 -21.71 22.31 1.27
C GLY A 368 -20.27 22.19 0.77
N TYR A 369 -19.84 20.96 0.50
CA TYR A 369 -18.52 20.67 -0.09
C TYR A 369 -18.63 19.70 -1.27
N THR A 370 -17.85 19.94 -2.33
CA THR A 370 -17.58 18.98 -3.42
C THR A 370 -16.15 18.47 -3.34
N PRO A 371 -15.83 17.28 -3.89
CA PRO A 371 -14.47 16.78 -3.98
C PRO A 371 -13.52 17.76 -4.69
N GLY A 372 -12.34 17.95 -4.12
CA GLY A 372 -11.21 18.58 -4.78
C GLY A 372 -10.49 17.62 -5.75
N THR A 373 -9.41 18.07 -6.40
CA THR A 373 -8.72 17.26 -7.43
C THR A 373 -8.04 16.01 -6.88
N ASP A 374 -7.44 16.09 -5.68
CA ASP A 374 -6.73 14.98 -5.05
C ASP A 374 -7.73 13.93 -4.52
N LEU A 375 -8.81 14.37 -3.87
CA LEU A 375 -9.87 13.45 -3.44
C LEU A 375 -10.59 12.82 -4.64
N SER A 376 -10.85 13.58 -5.71
CA SER A 376 -11.40 13.03 -6.96
C SER A 376 -10.47 11.98 -7.57
N THR A 377 -9.15 12.20 -7.49
CA THR A 377 -8.14 11.24 -7.97
C THR A 377 -8.18 9.95 -7.15
N MET A 378 -8.20 10.04 -5.82
CA MET A 378 -8.36 8.89 -4.93
C MET A 378 -9.67 8.13 -5.22
N LEU A 379 -10.80 8.83 -5.35
CA LEU A 379 -12.09 8.22 -5.66
C LEU A 379 -12.11 7.51 -7.03
N GLN A 380 -11.46 8.10 -8.04
CA GLN A 380 -11.31 7.49 -9.37
C GLN A 380 -10.42 6.25 -9.34
N GLN A 381 -9.33 6.25 -8.56
CA GLN A 381 -8.42 5.10 -8.43
C GLN A 381 -9.05 3.95 -7.62
N VAL A 382 -9.57 4.25 -6.43
CA VAL A 382 -10.02 3.21 -5.48
C VAL A 382 -11.39 2.63 -5.84
N PHE A 383 -12.33 3.47 -6.28
CA PHE A 383 -13.70 3.02 -6.59
C PHE A 383 -13.97 2.85 -8.08
N GLY A 384 -13.21 3.52 -8.96
CA GLY A 384 -13.49 3.56 -10.40
C GLY A 384 -14.59 4.57 -10.79
N LEU A 385 -14.90 5.54 -9.92
CA LEU A 385 -15.81 6.65 -10.28
C LEU A 385 -15.24 7.44 -11.46
N ARG A 386 -16.08 8.22 -12.16
CA ARG A 386 -15.70 9.01 -13.33
C ARG A 386 -16.17 10.45 -13.18
#